data_AF-A0A1I8GYB4-F1
#
_entry.id   AF-A0A1I8GYB4-F1
#
_cell.length_a   1.000
_cell.length_b   1.000
_cell.length_c   1.000
_cell.angle_alpha   90.00
_cell.angle_beta   90.00
_cell.angle_gamma   90.00
#
_symmetry.space_group_name_H-M   'P 1'
#
loop_
_entity.id
_entity.type
_entity.pdbx_description
1 polymer ?
#
loop_
_entity_poly.entity_id
_entity_poly.type
_entity_poly.pdbx_seq_one_letter_code
_entity_poly.pdbx_strand_id
1 'polypeptide(L)'
;GPAQDAQSVDPLEITSFVDASVEVTREVSEKVRGLYPKKVWDDLNIEFFVTFWTLQCCDLEVPKEAYKRQRQAIETQLKSALTDRLTEEERLLATHVSRVRARIAKDKDLWFHTQRSTKTDTVTTFLQFCVFPRILFTAQDAVYSAKFIYILHASKTANFSTLICFDRIFNDITLPLACLTENEARRYGRFLKTMLDTIMKWHSSVDVYKRECEGYPGFSTVFRKGVDGAPSSKGPDQLSYENYRHVVHKWHYRITKAFIACLEHGNYALIRNALLVLIRILAYYPRIQQFGSAVERRVEKLRQVEREKRKDLEAMAISYLGMLKKRKTEWVPEEAFHKKEKVEKSDATNGGPHAAAAVTASIRRAGSTANPGKAPGASPSRAAEQQQQQQQQQPDAKRRRTEHQHQRSAAAPAASAAPTSSETTSGSKRSAAAAAASGSGEAAS
;
A
#
# COMPACT_ATOMS: atom_id res chain seq x y z
N GLY A 1 11.97 -3.95 42.17
CA GLY A 1 11.88 -3.78 40.70
C GLY A 1 10.73 -4.61 40.16
N PRO A 2 10.12 -4.25 39.02
CA PRO A 2 8.96 -4.96 38.50
C PRO A 2 9.35 -6.00 37.43
N ALA A 3 9.13 -7.28 37.75
CA ALA A 3 9.31 -8.41 36.82
C ALA A 3 8.21 -9.47 37.07
N GLN A 4 6.98 -9.00 37.25
CA GLN A 4 5.75 -9.77 37.39
C GLN A 4 4.69 -9.18 36.44
N ASP A 5 3.56 -9.87 36.26
CA ASP A 5 2.51 -9.60 35.25
C ASP A 5 2.84 -9.95 33.78
N ALA A 6 3.54 -11.07 33.63
CA ALA A 6 3.42 -11.92 32.44
C ALA A 6 3.15 -13.37 32.89
N GLN A 7 1.89 -13.67 33.23
CA GLN A 7 1.44 -15.07 33.31
C GLN A 7 1.63 -15.68 31.93
N SER A 8 2.54 -16.64 31.81
CA SER A 8 2.78 -17.36 30.57
C SER A 8 1.55 -18.16 30.17
N VAL A 9 0.97 -17.83 29.01
CA VAL A 9 -0.09 -18.63 28.38
C VAL A 9 0.39 -20.08 28.24
N ASP A 10 -0.46 -21.04 28.60
CA ASP A 10 -0.10 -22.46 28.60
C ASP A 10 0.39 -22.92 27.21
N PRO A 11 1.61 -23.47 27.08
CA PRO A 11 2.10 -24.02 25.82
C PRO A 11 1.16 -25.06 25.19
N LEU A 12 0.42 -25.83 25.99
CA LEU A 12 -0.57 -26.80 25.49
C LEU A 12 -1.77 -26.09 24.86
N GLU A 13 -2.26 -25.02 25.48
CA GLU A 13 -3.35 -24.20 24.95
C GLU A 13 -2.95 -23.48 23.65
N ILE A 14 -1.73 -22.94 23.59
CA ILE A 14 -1.16 -22.38 22.35
C ILE A 14 -1.12 -23.46 21.26
N THR A 15 -0.60 -24.64 21.56
CA THR A 15 -0.45 -25.75 20.59
C THR A 15 -1.82 -26.19 20.05
N SER A 16 -2.79 -26.43 20.93
CA SER A 16 -4.16 -26.81 20.56
C SER A 16 -4.84 -25.75 19.68
N PHE A 17 -4.72 -24.46 20.03
CA PHE A 17 -5.23 -23.37 19.18
C PHE A 17 -4.57 -23.37 17.79
N VAL A 18 -3.26 -23.54 17.73
CA VAL A 18 -2.50 -23.49 16.47
C VAL A 18 -2.88 -24.65 15.55
N ASP A 19 -3.04 -25.86 16.09
CA ASP A 19 -3.41 -27.03 15.29
C ASP A 19 -4.85 -26.93 14.76
N ALA A 20 -5.82 -26.58 15.61
CA ALA A 20 -7.21 -26.33 15.19
C ALA A 20 -7.32 -25.18 14.17
N SER A 21 -6.49 -24.13 14.31
CA SER A 21 -6.49 -23.01 13.36
C SER A 21 -5.88 -23.38 12.00
N VAL A 22 -4.91 -24.30 11.95
CA VAL A 22 -4.39 -24.86 10.70
C VAL A 22 -5.45 -25.74 10.00
N GLU A 23 -6.16 -26.58 10.75
CA GLU A 23 -7.25 -27.43 10.23
C GLU A 23 -8.35 -26.57 9.57
N VAL A 24 -8.89 -25.58 10.28
CA VAL A 24 -9.90 -24.64 9.76
C VAL A 24 -9.37 -23.84 8.56
N THR A 25 -8.08 -23.45 8.57
CA THR A 25 -7.47 -22.75 7.43
C THR A 25 -7.40 -23.62 6.18
N ARG A 26 -7.11 -24.91 6.34
CA ARG A 26 -7.08 -25.89 5.25
C ARG A 26 -8.48 -26.15 4.69
N GLU A 27 -9.51 -26.32 5.53
CA GLU A 27 -10.90 -26.42 5.08
C GLU A 27 -11.34 -25.23 4.24
N VAL A 28 -11.09 -24.01 4.73
CA VAL A 28 -11.45 -22.78 4.01
C VAL A 28 -10.64 -22.66 2.72
N SER A 29 -9.37 -23.11 2.72
CA SER A 29 -8.53 -23.14 1.52
C SER A 29 -9.10 -24.03 0.42
N GLU A 30 -9.59 -25.23 0.73
CA GLU A 30 -10.27 -26.06 -0.27
C GLU A 30 -11.55 -25.39 -0.80
N LYS A 31 -12.35 -24.78 0.09
CA LYS A 31 -13.58 -24.08 -0.27
C LYS A 31 -13.34 -22.85 -1.17
N VAL A 32 -12.21 -22.16 -1.05
CA VAL A 32 -11.85 -21.01 -1.91
C VAL A 32 -10.96 -21.35 -3.11
N ARG A 33 -10.52 -22.61 -3.27
CA ARG A 33 -9.62 -23.06 -4.35
C ARG A 33 -10.12 -22.72 -5.76
N GLY A 34 -11.44 -22.70 -5.95
CA GLY A 34 -12.08 -22.35 -7.23
C GLY A 34 -12.13 -20.85 -7.56
N LEU A 35 -11.82 -19.93 -6.63
CA LEU A 35 -11.98 -18.49 -6.87
C LEU A 35 -11.00 -17.91 -7.91
N TYR A 36 -9.80 -18.48 -8.02
CA TYR A 36 -8.77 -17.98 -8.93
C TYR A 36 -8.09 -19.12 -9.71
N PRO A 37 -7.53 -18.84 -10.92
CA PRO A 37 -6.82 -19.84 -11.71
C PRO A 37 -5.60 -20.40 -10.96
N LYS A 38 -5.26 -21.66 -11.21
CA LYS A 38 -4.15 -22.39 -10.56
C LYS A 38 -2.86 -21.57 -10.45
N LYS A 39 -2.50 -20.78 -11.46
CA LYS A 39 -1.30 -19.91 -11.43
C LYS A 39 -1.27 -18.97 -10.20
N VAL A 40 -2.41 -18.41 -9.79
CA VAL A 40 -2.49 -17.56 -8.60
C VAL A 40 -2.07 -18.34 -7.34
N TRP A 41 -2.44 -19.62 -7.27
CA TRP A 41 -2.09 -20.52 -6.16
C TRP A 41 -0.67 -21.12 -6.26
N ASP A 42 -0.09 -21.16 -7.46
CA ASP A 42 1.34 -21.47 -7.66
C ASP A 42 2.24 -20.25 -7.30
N ASP A 43 1.78 -19.02 -7.59
CA ASP A 43 2.46 -17.76 -7.24
C ASP A 43 2.31 -17.41 -5.74
N LEU A 44 1.18 -17.75 -5.12
CA LEU A 44 0.79 -17.35 -3.77
C LEU A 44 0.07 -18.50 -3.04
N ASN A 45 0.62 -18.98 -1.91
CA ASN A 45 0.00 -20.07 -1.15
C ASN A 45 -1.45 -19.72 -0.74
N ILE A 46 -2.38 -20.66 -0.94
CA ILE A 46 -3.80 -20.50 -0.64
C ILE A 46 -4.10 -20.40 0.87
N GLU A 47 -3.37 -21.10 1.72
CA GLU A 47 -3.47 -20.99 3.18
C GLU A 47 -2.93 -19.64 3.67
N PHE A 48 -1.91 -19.10 3.00
CA PHE A 48 -1.46 -17.72 3.21
C PHE A 48 -2.54 -16.71 2.81
N PHE A 49 -3.20 -16.90 1.66
CA PHE A 49 -4.31 -16.06 1.22
C PHE A 49 -5.46 -16.07 2.24
N VAL A 50 -5.89 -17.25 2.70
CA VAL A 50 -6.91 -17.40 3.76
C VAL A 50 -6.44 -16.75 5.06
N THR A 51 -5.19 -16.93 5.48
CA THR A 51 -4.62 -16.31 6.69
C THR A 51 -4.65 -14.77 6.58
N PHE A 52 -4.27 -14.20 5.43
CA PHE A 52 -4.33 -12.75 5.21
C PHE A 52 -5.76 -12.21 5.26
N TRP A 53 -6.74 -12.93 4.73
CA TRP A 53 -8.13 -12.45 4.64
C TRP A 53 -8.95 -12.68 5.91
N THR A 54 -8.65 -13.72 6.71
CA THR A 54 -9.37 -14.04 7.95
C THR A 54 -8.96 -13.19 9.15
N LEU A 55 -7.70 -12.77 9.25
CA LEU A 55 -7.20 -11.97 10.37
C LEU A 55 -7.58 -10.48 10.28
N GLN A 56 -7.57 -9.80 11.43
CA GLN A 56 -7.88 -8.39 11.64
C GLN A 56 -6.78 -7.67 12.43
N CYS A 57 -6.87 -6.34 12.55
CA CYS A 57 -5.81 -5.53 13.17
C CYS A 57 -5.58 -5.85 14.67
N CYS A 58 -6.63 -6.29 15.39
CA CYS A 58 -6.56 -6.72 16.79
C CYS A 58 -5.76 -8.03 16.97
N ASP A 59 -5.71 -8.89 15.95
CA ASP A 59 -5.02 -10.18 16.01
C ASP A 59 -3.50 -10.02 15.85
N LEU A 60 -3.06 -8.87 15.33
CA LEU A 60 -1.67 -8.59 14.99
C LEU A 60 -0.91 -7.93 16.14
N GLU A 61 -1.51 -6.98 16.86
CA GLU A 61 -0.86 -6.24 17.93
C GLU A 61 -1.83 -5.71 19.00
N VAL A 62 -1.40 -5.75 20.26
CA VAL A 62 -2.10 -5.10 21.37
C VAL A 62 -1.80 -3.59 21.33
N PRO A 63 -2.81 -2.71 21.24
CA PRO A 63 -2.61 -1.25 21.20
C PRO A 63 -2.31 -0.68 22.59
N LYS A 64 -1.19 -1.08 23.22
CA LYS A 64 -0.83 -0.75 24.61
C LYS A 64 -0.90 0.75 24.97
N GLU A 65 -0.44 1.62 24.07
CA GLU A 65 -0.51 3.09 24.27
C GLU A 65 -1.93 3.66 24.10
N ALA A 66 -2.92 2.89 23.62
CA ALA A 66 -4.33 3.25 23.74
C ALA A 66 -4.88 2.84 25.12
N TYR A 67 -4.67 1.60 25.54
CA TYR A 67 -5.06 1.10 26.87
C TYR A 67 -4.49 1.96 28.00
N LYS A 68 -3.21 2.29 27.95
CA LYS A 68 -2.51 3.15 28.92
C LYS A 68 -3.12 4.56 29.04
N ARG A 69 -3.40 5.22 27.91
CA ARG A 69 -4.06 6.54 27.92
C ARG A 69 -5.49 6.46 28.43
N GLN A 70 -6.20 5.37 28.11
CA GLN A 70 -7.57 5.16 28.57
C GLN A 70 -7.62 4.86 30.07
N ARG A 71 -6.67 4.10 30.63
CA ARG A 71 -6.50 3.93 32.09
C ARG A 71 -6.29 5.28 32.80
N GLN A 72 -5.35 6.10 32.34
CA GLN A 72 -5.11 7.43 32.89
C GLN A 72 -6.37 8.34 32.86
N ALA A 73 -7.19 8.22 31.82
CA ALA A 73 -8.47 8.95 31.68
C ALA A 73 -9.62 8.38 32.55
N ILE A 74 -9.47 7.18 33.13
CA ILE A 74 -10.44 6.52 34.02
C ILE A 74 -10.00 6.64 35.49
N GLU A 75 -8.70 6.54 35.76
CA GLU A 75 -8.06 6.81 37.07
C GLU A 75 -8.43 8.22 37.57
N THR A 76 -8.36 9.22 36.69
CA THR A 76 -8.80 10.60 36.95
C THR A 76 -10.31 10.76 37.16
N GLN A 77 -11.11 9.71 36.92
CA GLN A 77 -12.55 9.65 37.23
C GLN A 77 -12.87 8.73 38.42
N LEU A 78 -11.85 8.16 39.08
CA LEU A 78 -11.96 7.27 40.25
C LEU A 78 -12.76 5.97 40.02
N LYS A 79 -12.93 5.51 38.77
CA LYS A 79 -13.76 4.35 38.40
C LYS A 79 -12.95 3.05 38.33
N SER A 80 -12.49 2.54 39.49
CA SER A 80 -11.68 1.33 39.63
C SER A 80 -12.17 0.15 38.77
N ALA A 81 -13.44 -0.24 38.91
CA ALA A 81 -14.02 -1.37 38.17
C ALA A 81 -13.94 -1.26 36.63
N LEU A 82 -13.81 -0.05 36.08
CA LEU A 82 -13.56 0.15 34.64
C LEU A 82 -12.07 -0.01 34.30
N THR A 83 -11.16 0.40 35.18
CA THR A 83 -9.72 0.14 35.06
C THR A 83 -9.43 -1.36 35.12
N ASP A 84 -10.09 -2.08 36.02
CA ASP A 84 -9.94 -3.54 36.19
C ASP A 84 -10.40 -4.27 34.92
N ARG A 85 -11.63 -3.99 34.45
CA ARG A 85 -12.17 -4.54 33.21
C ARG A 85 -11.28 -4.23 31.99
N LEU A 86 -10.81 -2.99 31.87
CA LEU A 86 -9.95 -2.56 30.76
C LEU A 86 -8.59 -3.27 30.76
N THR A 87 -8.10 -3.63 31.95
CA THR A 87 -6.85 -4.37 32.12
C THR A 87 -7.03 -5.86 31.79
N GLU A 88 -8.16 -6.45 32.17
CA GLU A 88 -8.54 -7.81 31.75
C GLU A 88 -8.76 -7.89 30.23
N GLU A 89 -9.42 -6.91 29.62
CA GLU A 89 -9.56 -6.83 28.15
C GLU A 89 -8.21 -6.68 27.44
N GLU A 90 -7.21 -5.98 28.02
CA GLU A 90 -5.84 -5.96 27.49
C GLU A 90 -5.13 -7.32 27.66
N ARG A 91 -5.33 -8.00 28.79
CA ARG A 91 -4.73 -9.32 29.08
C ARG A 91 -5.26 -10.39 28.12
N LEU A 92 -6.58 -10.48 27.94
CA LEU A 92 -7.22 -11.42 27.01
C LEU A 92 -6.77 -11.16 25.57
N LEU A 93 -6.66 -9.90 25.15
CA LEU A 93 -6.14 -9.54 23.83
C LEU A 93 -4.65 -9.90 23.67
N ALA A 94 -3.83 -9.73 24.71
CA ALA A 94 -2.43 -10.16 24.69
C ALA A 94 -2.28 -11.68 24.55
N THR A 95 -3.13 -12.45 25.22
CA THR A 95 -3.21 -13.92 25.06
C THR A 95 -3.60 -14.30 23.64
N HIS A 96 -4.64 -13.69 23.07
CA HIS A 96 -5.08 -13.93 21.68
C HIS A 96 -3.98 -13.60 20.65
N VAL A 97 -3.37 -12.41 20.73
CA VAL A 97 -2.26 -12.00 19.86
C VAL A 97 -1.06 -12.95 19.97
N SER A 98 -0.81 -13.52 21.16
CA SER A 98 0.25 -14.51 21.36
C SER A 98 -0.05 -15.82 20.62
N ARG A 99 -1.29 -16.33 20.72
CA ARG A 99 -1.73 -17.54 20.01
C ARG A 99 -1.70 -17.34 18.48
N VAL A 100 -2.17 -16.19 17.98
CA VAL A 100 -2.11 -15.85 16.54
C VAL A 100 -0.67 -15.74 16.05
N ARG A 101 0.23 -15.15 16.84
CA ARG A 101 1.66 -15.06 16.49
C ARG A 101 2.36 -16.42 16.50
N ALA A 102 1.97 -17.35 17.39
CA ALA A 102 2.47 -18.73 17.37
C ALA A 102 2.05 -19.46 16.07
N ARG A 103 0.79 -19.32 15.63
CA ARG A 103 0.35 -19.84 14.32
C ARG A 103 1.17 -19.26 13.17
N ILE A 104 1.30 -17.93 13.11
CA ILE A 104 2.10 -17.24 12.09
C ILE A 104 3.56 -17.76 12.10
N ALA A 105 4.12 -18.06 13.26
CA ALA A 105 5.47 -18.60 13.39
C ALA A 105 5.62 -20.06 12.91
N LYS A 106 4.56 -20.89 13.04
CA LYS A 106 4.51 -22.26 12.48
C LYS A 106 4.42 -22.24 10.96
N ASP A 107 3.50 -21.44 10.41
CA ASP A 107 3.12 -21.53 9.00
C ASP A 107 4.05 -20.72 8.07
N LYS A 108 4.75 -19.70 8.59
CA LYS A 108 5.42 -18.65 7.77
C LYS A 108 6.31 -19.17 6.64
N ASP A 109 7.10 -20.21 6.89
CA ASP A 109 8.13 -20.66 5.94
C ASP A 109 7.56 -21.60 4.86
N LEU A 110 6.28 -21.99 4.97
CA LEU A 110 5.51 -22.75 3.99
C LEU A 110 4.73 -21.84 3.01
N TRP A 111 4.64 -20.54 3.28
CA TRP A 111 3.81 -19.61 2.50
C TRP A 111 4.42 -19.21 1.14
N PHE A 112 5.74 -19.26 0.98
CA PHE A 112 6.41 -18.69 -0.19
C PHE A 112 7.49 -19.64 -0.75
N HIS A 113 7.19 -20.27 -1.89
CA HIS A 113 8.04 -21.28 -2.54
C HIS A 113 8.61 -20.78 -3.88
N THR A 114 9.93 -20.66 -3.99
CA THR A 114 10.60 -20.22 -5.24
C THR A 114 10.76 -21.33 -6.28
N GLN A 115 9.96 -22.40 -6.22
CA GLN A 115 10.03 -23.53 -7.16
C GLN A 115 9.25 -23.30 -8.44
N ARG A 116 8.13 -22.54 -8.38
CA ARG A 116 7.23 -22.28 -9.52
C ARG A 116 7.23 -20.82 -9.97
N SER A 117 7.54 -19.90 -9.05
CA SER A 117 7.37 -18.46 -9.25
C SER A 117 8.54 -17.68 -8.65
N THR A 118 8.86 -16.50 -9.21
CA THR A 118 9.90 -15.65 -8.62
C THR A 118 9.34 -14.87 -7.43
N LYS A 119 10.23 -14.39 -6.54
CA LYS A 119 9.85 -13.48 -5.44
C LYS A 119 9.11 -12.24 -5.94
N THR A 120 9.38 -11.82 -7.18
CA THR A 120 8.70 -10.69 -7.84
C THR A 120 7.28 -11.04 -8.24
N ASP A 121 7.02 -12.25 -8.73
CA ASP A 121 5.68 -12.71 -9.12
C ASP A 121 4.82 -12.91 -7.88
N THR A 122 5.31 -13.65 -6.89
CA THR A 122 4.68 -13.84 -5.58
C THR A 122 4.30 -12.51 -4.91
N VAL A 123 5.19 -11.52 -4.89
CA VAL A 123 4.89 -10.18 -4.38
C VAL A 123 3.86 -9.45 -5.24
N THR A 124 3.88 -9.63 -6.57
CA THR A 124 2.87 -9.04 -7.46
C THR A 124 1.49 -9.62 -7.17
N THR A 125 1.37 -10.94 -7.09
CA THR A 125 0.13 -11.67 -6.82
C THR A 125 -0.39 -11.36 -5.41
N PHE A 126 0.47 -11.30 -4.39
CA PHE A 126 0.08 -10.85 -3.05
C PHE A 126 -0.47 -9.40 -3.04
N LEU A 127 0.21 -8.47 -3.71
CA LEU A 127 -0.27 -7.09 -3.78
C LEU A 127 -1.60 -6.99 -4.54
N GLN A 128 -1.74 -7.73 -5.66
CA GLN A 128 -2.91 -7.69 -6.53
C GLN A 128 -4.17 -8.35 -5.94
N PHE A 129 -4.05 -9.50 -5.28
CA PHE A 129 -5.19 -10.32 -4.82
C PHE A 129 -5.47 -10.22 -3.31
N CYS A 130 -4.55 -9.62 -2.53
CA CYS A 130 -4.73 -9.43 -1.09
C CYS A 130 -4.68 -7.94 -0.70
N VAL A 131 -3.52 -7.29 -0.87
CA VAL A 131 -3.27 -5.97 -0.28
C VAL A 131 -4.10 -4.87 -0.96
N PHE A 132 -3.97 -4.70 -2.27
CA PHE A 132 -4.64 -3.60 -2.98
C PHE A 132 -6.17 -3.68 -2.93
N PRO A 133 -6.84 -4.84 -2.99
CA PRO A 133 -8.28 -4.92 -2.72
C PRO A 133 -8.61 -4.54 -1.26
N ARG A 134 -7.91 -5.13 -0.28
CA ARG A 134 -8.27 -5.00 1.14
C ARG A 134 -8.10 -3.57 1.67
N ILE A 135 -7.03 -2.86 1.29
CA ILE A 135 -6.78 -1.48 1.78
C ILE A 135 -7.85 -0.46 1.33
N LEU A 136 -8.74 -0.82 0.40
CA LEU A 136 -9.82 0.04 -0.07
C LEU A 136 -11.12 -0.15 0.72
N PHE A 137 -11.29 -1.25 1.46
CA PHE A 137 -12.54 -1.56 2.17
C PHE A 137 -12.79 -0.64 3.37
N THR A 138 -11.89 -0.60 4.36
CA THR A 138 -12.06 0.23 5.56
C THR A 138 -10.78 1.00 5.94
N ALA A 139 -10.90 1.93 6.89
CA ALA A 139 -9.75 2.61 7.46
C ALA A 139 -8.89 1.70 8.35
N GLN A 140 -9.45 0.61 8.87
CA GLN A 140 -8.75 -0.38 9.70
C GLN A 140 -7.99 -1.38 8.81
N ASP A 141 -8.59 -1.82 7.71
CA ASP A 141 -7.94 -2.69 6.71
C ASP A 141 -6.71 -2.05 6.06
N ALA A 142 -6.76 -0.74 5.84
CA ALA A 142 -5.62 0.05 5.38
C ALA A 142 -4.44 0.06 6.38
N VAL A 143 -4.70 -0.06 7.69
CA VAL A 143 -3.65 -0.19 8.72
C VAL A 143 -3.21 -1.64 8.87
N TYR A 144 -4.18 -2.57 8.96
CA TYR A 144 -3.96 -4.01 9.04
C TYR A 144 -3.02 -4.49 7.93
N SER A 145 -3.27 -4.12 6.67
CA SER A 145 -2.48 -4.65 5.55
C SER A 145 -1.01 -4.21 5.63
N ALA A 146 -0.74 -2.97 6.09
CA ALA A 146 0.63 -2.51 6.34
C ALA A 146 1.27 -3.22 7.54
N LYS A 147 0.51 -3.42 8.64
CA LYS A 147 0.96 -4.15 9.83
C LYS A 147 1.24 -5.63 9.54
N PHE A 148 0.45 -6.26 8.67
CA PHE A 148 0.66 -7.63 8.24
C PHE A 148 1.96 -7.77 7.43
N ILE A 149 2.21 -6.86 6.47
CA ILE A 149 3.49 -6.81 5.73
C ILE A 149 4.68 -6.62 6.69
N TYR A 150 4.54 -5.75 7.70
CA TYR A 150 5.56 -5.60 8.76
C TYR A 150 5.76 -6.88 9.57
N ILE A 151 4.71 -7.65 9.86
CA ILE A 151 4.82 -8.94 10.56
C ILE A 151 5.51 -10.01 9.70
N LEU A 152 5.23 -10.11 8.40
CA LEU A 152 5.98 -11.02 7.52
C LEU A 152 7.48 -10.70 7.50
N HIS A 153 7.83 -9.41 7.55
CA HIS A 153 9.22 -8.99 7.71
C HIS A 153 9.75 -9.36 9.10
N ALA A 154 9.10 -8.91 10.18
CA ALA A 154 9.56 -9.08 11.56
C ALA A 154 9.72 -10.56 11.97
N SER A 155 8.85 -11.44 11.49
CA SER A 155 8.89 -12.89 11.72
C SER A 155 9.99 -13.62 10.93
N LYS A 156 10.81 -12.91 10.14
CA LYS A 156 11.81 -13.49 9.23
C LYS A 156 11.21 -14.60 8.36
N THR A 157 10.06 -14.31 7.72
CA THR A 157 9.38 -15.24 6.82
C THR A 157 10.28 -15.59 5.63
N ALA A 158 10.47 -16.89 5.39
CA ALA A 158 11.27 -17.37 4.27
C ALA A 158 10.74 -16.86 2.92
N ASN A 159 11.66 -16.61 1.98
CA ASN A 159 11.44 -16.17 0.61
C ASN A 159 10.67 -14.85 0.37
N PHE A 160 9.87 -14.34 1.30
CA PHE A 160 9.20 -13.04 1.18
C PHE A 160 10.23 -11.90 1.06
N SER A 161 10.15 -11.10 -0.01
CA SER A 161 11.02 -9.93 -0.18
C SER A 161 10.31 -8.65 0.22
N THR A 162 10.61 -8.17 1.43
CA THR A 162 10.14 -6.87 1.94
C THR A 162 10.58 -5.73 1.02
N LEU A 163 11.82 -5.75 0.52
CA LEU A 163 12.34 -4.75 -0.41
C LEU A 163 11.55 -4.69 -1.72
N ILE A 164 11.26 -5.83 -2.35
CA ILE A 164 10.47 -5.86 -3.61
C ILE A 164 9.02 -5.44 -3.33
N CYS A 165 8.45 -5.84 -2.19
CA CYS A 165 7.11 -5.42 -1.77
C CYS A 165 7.01 -3.90 -1.63
N PHE A 166 7.97 -3.28 -0.92
CA PHE A 166 8.00 -1.82 -0.76
C PHE A 166 8.29 -1.11 -2.09
N ASP A 167 9.20 -1.63 -2.93
CA ASP A 167 9.47 -1.02 -4.24
C ASP A 167 8.24 -1.03 -5.14
N ARG A 168 7.46 -2.12 -5.16
CA ARG A 168 6.21 -2.18 -5.92
C ARG A 168 5.12 -1.25 -5.38
N ILE A 169 5.10 -0.96 -4.08
CA ILE A 169 4.15 0.00 -3.47
C ILE A 169 4.52 1.45 -3.77
N PHE A 170 5.80 1.81 -3.75
CA PHE A 170 6.26 3.21 -3.82
C PHE A 170 6.77 3.67 -5.19
N ASN A 171 7.08 2.75 -6.12
CA ASN A 171 7.60 3.10 -7.45
C ASN A 171 6.52 3.57 -8.44
N ASP A 172 5.26 3.15 -8.27
CA ASP A 172 4.11 3.67 -9.03
C ASP A 172 2.87 3.87 -8.14
N ILE A 173 2.64 5.14 -7.80
CA ILE A 173 1.49 5.63 -7.03
C ILE A 173 0.46 6.29 -7.97
N THR A 174 0.84 6.57 -9.22
CA THR A 174 0.04 7.34 -10.18
C THR A 174 -1.20 6.57 -10.62
N LEU A 175 -1.02 5.29 -10.97
CA LEU A 175 -2.12 4.45 -11.45
C LEU A 175 -3.19 4.22 -10.36
N PRO A 176 -2.86 3.87 -9.09
CA PRO A 176 -3.84 3.89 -8.01
C PRO A 176 -4.62 5.21 -7.91
N LEU A 177 -3.93 6.35 -7.80
CA LEU A 177 -4.60 7.65 -7.58
C LEU A 177 -5.58 8.04 -8.69
N ALA A 178 -5.39 7.54 -9.92
CA ALA A 178 -6.28 7.78 -11.06
C ALA A 178 -7.57 6.93 -11.04
N CYS A 179 -7.57 5.80 -10.34
CA CYS A 179 -8.70 4.85 -10.31
C CYS A 179 -9.54 4.90 -9.02
N LEU A 180 -9.01 5.43 -7.92
CA LEU A 180 -9.71 5.45 -6.62
C LEU A 180 -10.79 6.56 -6.54
N THR A 181 -11.85 6.30 -5.78
CA THR A 181 -12.73 7.36 -5.24
C THR A 181 -12.03 8.15 -4.12
N GLU A 182 -12.57 9.31 -3.73
CA GLU A 182 -11.99 10.11 -2.65
C GLU A 182 -11.86 9.35 -1.31
N ASN A 183 -12.83 8.48 -1.00
CA ASN A 183 -12.84 7.74 0.26
C ASN A 183 -11.81 6.61 0.26
N GLU A 184 -11.62 5.98 -0.89
CA GLU A 184 -10.55 5.03 -1.13
C GLU A 184 -9.19 5.70 -1.11
N ALA A 185 -9.01 6.87 -1.73
CA ALA A 185 -7.79 7.67 -1.61
C ALA A 185 -7.48 8.04 -0.13
N ARG A 186 -8.51 8.37 0.66
CA ARG A 186 -8.36 8.57 2.13
C ARG A 186 -7.98 7.28 2.89
N ARG A 187 -8.26 6.09 2.38
CA ARG A 187 -7.85 4.79 2.96
C ARG A 187 -6.44 4.41 2.50
N TYR A 188 -6.17 4.45 1.20
CA TYR A 188 -4.85 4.29 0.59
C TYR A 188 -3.79 5.23 1.19
N GLY A 189 -4.13 6.49 1.47
CA GLY A 189 -3.24 7.42 2.17
C GLY A 189 -2.97 7.08 3.64
N ARG A 190 -3.83 6.30 4.32
CA ARG A 190 -3.52 5.73 5.65
C ARG A 190 -2.57 4.55 5.51
N PHE A 191 -2.77 3.68 4.51
CA PHE A 191 -1.85 2.59 4.20
C PHE A 191 -0.43 3.12 3.91
N LEU A 192 -0.29 4.07 2.97
CA LEU A 192 1.00 4.69 2.67
C LEU A 192 1.63 5.39 3.89
N LYS A 193 0.83 6.05 4.76
CA LYS A 193 1.34 6.62 6.01
C LYS A 193 1.97 5.54 6.90
N THR A 194 1.28 4.42 7.13
CA THR A 194 1.77 3.33 7.99
C THR A 194 3.00 2.63 7.41
N MET A 195 3.05 2.48 6.08
CA MET A 195 4.24 1.95 5.39
C MET A 195 5.45 2.90 5.51
N LEU A 196 5.22 4.22 5.35
CA LEU A 196 6.27 5.23 5.51
C LEU A 196 6.78 5.36 6.96
N ASP A 197 5.91 5.16 7.95
CA ASP A 197 6.30 5.09 9.37
C ASP A 197 7.35 3.99 9.62
N THR A 198 7.10 2.78 9.10
CA THR A 198 8.05 1.66 9.14
C THR A 198 9.37 1.98 8.43
N ILE A 199 9.29 2.55 7.22
CA ILE A 199 10.48 2.91 6.43
C ILE A 199 11.32 3.99 7.12
N MET A 200 10.70 5.05 7.62
CA MET A 200 11.41 6.12 8.30
C MET A 200 11.96 5.69 9.67
N LYS A 201 11.31 4.74 10.35
CA LYS A 201 11.85 4.11 11.56
C LYS A 201 13.19 3.41 11.26
N TRP A 202 13.26 2.60 10.20
CA TRP A 202 14.50 1.91 9.79
C TRP A 202 15.55 2.86 9.17
N HIS A 203 15.14 4.00 8.61
CA HIS A 203 16.03 5.05 8.12
C HIS A 203 16.64 5.91 9.25
N SER A 204 16.00 5.99 10.42
CA SER A 204 16.37 6.96 11.46
C SER A 204 17.66 6.66 12.22
N SER A 205 18.09 5.39 12.30
CA SER A 205 19.37 5.01 12.91
C SER A 205 19.91 3.69 12.35
N VAL A 206 21.25 3.60 12.28
CA VAL A 206 22.01 2.36 12.04
C VAL A 206 21.55 1.26 12.98
N ASP A 207 21.41 1.53 14.27
CA ASP A 207 21.19 0.50 15.30
C ASP A 207 19.79 -0.12 15.19
N VAL A 208 18.81 0.69 14.78
CA VAL A 208 17.45 0.22 14.48
C VAL A 208 17.46 -0.65 13.23
N TYR A 209 18.20 -0.25 12.19
CA TYR A 209 18.37 -1.05 10.97
C TYR A 209 19.09 -2.38 11.23
N LYS A 210 20.18 -2.37 12.00
CA LYS A 210 20.91 -3.59 12.37
C LYS A 210 20.05 -4.56 13.17
N ARG A 211 19.27 -4.05 14.13
CA ARG A 211 18.39 -4.88 14.97
C ARG A 211 17.19 -5.44 14.20
N GLU A 212 16.62 -4.69 13.26
CA GLU A 212 15.32 -5.01 12.66
C GLU A 212 15.37 -5.42 11.18
N CYS A 213 16.47 -5.19 10.45
CA CYS A 213 16.57 -5.49 9.01
C CYS A 213 17.85 -6.24 8.59
N GLU A 214 18.98 -6.08 9.28
CA GLU A 214 20.22 -6.78 8.93
C GLU A 214 20.09 -8.30 9.21
N GLY A 215 20.38 -9.13 8.22
CA GLY A 215 20.19 -10.59 8.30
C GLY A 215 18.72 -11.03 8.18
N TYR A 216 17.80 -10.17 7.78
CA TYR A 216 16.40 -10.54 7.53
C TYR A 216 16.22 -11.04 6.08
N PRO A 217 15.55 -12.20 5.82
CA PRO A 217 15.42 -12.77 4.48
C PRO A 217 14.83 -11.83 3.41
N GLY A 218 14.02 -10.86 3.83
CA GLY A 218 13.41 -9.86 2.96
C GLY A 218 14.33 -8.72 2.49
N PHE A 219 15.54 -8.62 3.05
CA PHE A 219 16.57 -7.63 2.75
C PHE A 219 17.82 -8.21 2.07
N SER A 220 17.91 -9.53 1.94
CA SER A 220 18.92 -10.22 1.13
C SER A 220 18.76 -9.88 -0.37
N THR A 221 19.77 -9.25 -0.96
CA THR A 221 19.71 -8.71 -2.33
C THR A 221 20.01 -9.75 -3.41
N VAL A 222 20.97 -10.66 -3.17
CA VAL A 222 21.34 -11.74 -4.09
C VAL A 222 21.54 -13.05 -3.31
N PHE A 223 20.80 -14.09 -3.72
CA PHE A 223 21.08 -15.47 -3.34
C PHE A 223 21.90 -16.11 -4.47
N ARG A 224 23.23 -16.09 -4.35
CA ARG A 224 24.10 -16.85 -5.26
C ARG A 224 23.90 -18.34 -4.96
N LYS A 225 23.27 -19.08 -5.87
CA LYS A 225 23.59 -20.50 -6.01
C LYS A 225 25.07 -20.58 -6.41
N GLY A 226 25.84 -21.46 -5.78
CA GLY A 226 27.18 -21.81 -6.27
C GLY A 226 27.09 -22.45 -7.65
N VAL A 227 28.22 -22.55 -8.34
CA VAL A 227 28.32 -23.18 -9.67
C VAL A 227 27.75 -24.60 -9.64
N ASP A 228 28.01 -25.32 -8.55
CA ASP A 228 27.61 -26.71 -8.30
C ASP A 228 26.35 -26.82 -7.42
N GLY A 229 25.56 -25.75 -7.32
CA GLY A 229 24.35 -25.69 -6.48
C GLY A 229 24.61 -25.53 -4.97
N ALA A 230 25.84 -25.73 -4.50
CA ALA A 230 26.26 -25.49 -3.12
C ALA A 230 25.99 -24.04 -2.65
N PRO A 231 25.75 -23.81 -1.34
CA PRO A 231 25.65 -22.45 -0.80
C PRO A 231 26.99 -21.72 -0.92
N SER A 232 26.95 -20.45 -1.31
CA SER A 232 28.16 -19.62 -1.39
C SER A 232 28.82 -19.46 -0.02
N SER A 233 30.15 -19.59 0.04
CA SER A 233 30.94 -19.40 1.27
C SER A 233 30.91 -17.96 1.82
N LYS A 234 30.48 -17.00 1.00
CA LYS A 234 29.99 -15.70 1.45
C LYS A 234 28.47 -15.76 1.54
N GLY A 235 27.93 -15.45 2.73
CA GLY A 235 26.49 -15.48 3.01
C GLY A 235 25.66 -14.58 2.07
N PRO A 236 24.32 -14.68 2.13
CA PRO A 236 23.42 -13.96 1.24
C PRO A 236 23.67 -12.44 1.31
N ASP A 237 23.85 -11.82 0.15
CA ASP A 237 24.39 -10.46 0.03
C ASP A 237 23.42 -9.44 0.64
N GLN A 238 23.68 -9.00 1.88
CA GLN A 238 22.76 -8.15 2.64
C GLN A 238 22.75 -6.72 2.11
N LEU A 239 21.58 -6.08 2.10
CA LEU A 239 21.52 -4.65 1.85
C LEU A 239 22.21 -3.90 3.01
N SER A 240 23.28 -3.15 2.72
CA SER A 240 23.91 -2.29 3.72
C SER A 240 22.98 -1.12 4.12
N TYR A 241 23.18 -0.56 5.31
CA TYR A 241 22.38 0.57 5.78
C TYR A 241 22.40 1.77 4.82
N GLU A 242 23.56 2.13 4.26
CA GLU A 242 23.62 3.25 3.31
C GLU A 242 22.92 2.90 1.99
N ASN A 243 23.06 1.66 1.48
CA ASN A 243 22.30 1.19 0.31
C ASN A 243 20.78 1.20 0.58
N TYR A 244 20.35 0.95 1.82
CA TYR A 244 18.95 1.17 2.22
C TYR A 244 18.56 2.65 2.19
N ARG A 245 19.39 3.58 2.67
CA ARG A 245 19.14 5.02 2.57
C ARG A 245 19.01 5.49 1.11
N HIS A 246 19.83 4.96 0.19
CA HIS A 246 19.66 5.15 -1.26
C HIS A 246 18.31 4.63 -1.79
N VAL A 247 17.83 3.48 -1.30
CA VAL A 247 16.53 2.91 -1.68
C VAL A 247 15.36 3.75 -1.13
N VAL A 248 15.42 4.22 0.12
CA VAL A 248 14.41 5.14 0.67
C VAL A 248 14.42 6.48 -0.09
N HIS A 249 15.60 6.98 -0.46
CA HIS A 249 15.73 8.17 -1.31
C HIS A 249 15.05 7.97 -2.68
N LYS A 250 15.28 6.82 -3.34
CA LYS A 250 14.59 6.43 -4.57
C LYS A 250 13.07 6.43 -4.38
N TRP A 251 12.54 5.89 -3.28
CA TRP A 251 11.09 5.91 -3.00
C TRP A 251 10.56 7.33 -2.81
N HIS A 252 11.24 8.17 -2.04
CA HIS A 252 10.87 9.58 -1.89
C HIS A 252 10.88 10.35 -3.22
N TYR A 253 11.85 10.08 -4.10
CA TYR A 253 11.87 10.62 -5.46
C TYR A 253 10.68 10.13 -6.31
N ARG A 254 10.31 8.85 -6.23
CA ARG A 254 9.16 8.28 -6.96
C ARG A 254 7.83 8.85 -6.49
N ILE A 255 7.63 8.96 -5.18
CA ILE A 255 6.50 9.66 -4.56
C ILE A 255 6.41 11.10 -5.10
N THR A 256 7.54 11.81 -5.14
CA THR A 256 7.61 13.19 -5.67
C THR A 256 7.20 13.27 -7.14
N LYS A 257 7.73 12.40 -8.00
CA LYS A 257 7.41 12.38 -9.43
C LYS A 257 5.93 12.04 -9.67
N ALA A 258 5.39 11.06 -8.96
CA ALA A 258 3.99 10.65 -9.07
C ALA A 258 3.05 11.81 -8.71
N PHE A 259 3.22 12.42 -7.52
CA PHE A 259 2.36 13.53 -7.11
C PHE A 259 2.47 14.76 -8.00
N ILE A 260 3.68 15.11 -8.48
CA ILE A 260 3.84 16.21 -9.44
C ILE A 260 3.03 15.92 -10.71
N ALA A 261 3.11 14.71 -11.29
CA ALA A 261 2.31 14.33 -12.45
C ALA A 261 0.79 14.37 -12.18
N CYS A 262 0.33 13.85 -11.04
CA CYS A 262 -1.09 13.87 -10.67
C CYS A 262 -1.65 15.30 -10.51
N LEU A 263 -0.86 16.20 -9.91
CA LEU A 263 -1.23 17.61 -9.73
C LEU A 263 -1.20 18.42 -11.04
N GLU A 264 -0.44 17.97 -12.05
CA GLU A 264 -0.38 18.60 -13.38
C GLU A 264 -1.45 18.12 -14.37
N HIS A 265 -2.07 16.94 -14.12
CA HIS A 265 -2.96 16.28 -15.09
C HIS A 265 -4.26 17.06 -15.38
N GLY A 266 -4.63 18.06 -14.58
CA GLY A 266 -5.86 18.85 -14.75
C GLY A 266 -7.16 18.13 -14.37
N ASN A 267 -7.20 16.80 -14.37
CA ASN A 267 -8.34 15.98 -13.95
C ASN A 267 -8.71 16.25 -12.47
N TYR A 268 -9.98 16.58 -12.21
CA TYR A 268 -10.47 16.94 -10.88
C TYR A 268 -10.24 15.85 -9.83
N ALA A 269 -10.69 14.61 -10.10
CA ALA A 269 -10.61 13.51 -9.16
C ALA A 269 -9.15 13.16 -8.85
N LEU A 270 -8.28 13.13 -9.87
CA LEU A 270 -6.85 12.81 -9.69
C LEU A 270 -6.12 13.89 -8.85
N ILE A 271 -6.35 15.18 -9.12
CA ILE A 271 -5.78 16.26 -8.32
C ILE A 271 -6.27 16.18 -6.86
N ARG A 272 -7.58 15.94 -6.68
CA ARG A 272 -8.21 15.86 -5.37
C ARG A 272 -7.72 14.65 -4.56
N ASN A 273 -7.61 13.49 -5.18
CA ASN A 273 -7.00 12.28 -4.62
C ASN A 273 -5.54 12.52 -4.24
N ALA A 274 -4.76 13.15 -5.12
CA ALA A 274 -3.37 13.49 -4.85
C ALA A 274 -3.22 14.37 -3.60
N LEU A 275 -4.02 15.45 -3.48
CA LEU A 275 -4.04 16.30 -2.28
C LEU A 275 -4.51 15.54 -1.02
N LEU A 276 -5.55 14.70 -1.12
CA LEU A 276 -6.04 13.88 0.00
C LEU A 276 -4.98 12.94 0.57
N VAL A 277 -4.14 12.35 -0.30
CA VAL A 277 -3.05 11.45 0.11
C VAL A 277 -1.82 12.23 0.59
N LEU A 278 -1.42 13.31 -0.10
CA LEU A 278 -0.33 14.20 0.33
C LEU A 278 -0.54 14.73 1.75
N ILE A 279 -1.77 15.16 2.08
CA ILE A 279 -2.16 15.58 3.43
C ILE A 279 -2.01 14.42 4.45
N ARG A 280 -2.26 13.17 4.04
CA ARG A 280 -2.27 12.00 4.93
C ARG A 280 -0.88 11.45 5.24
N ILE A 281 0.06 11.54 4.29
CA ILE A 281 1.45 11.09 4.45
C ILE A 281 2.40 12.17 5.03
N LEU A 282 1.88 13.38 5.27
CA LEU A 282 2.65 14.59 5.65
C LEU A 282 3.49 14.48 6.94
N ALA A 283 3.30 13.43 7.74
CA ALA A 283 4.13 13.14 8.90
C ALA A 283 5.53 12.57 8.56
N TYR A 284 5.71 11.99 7.36
CA TYR A 284 6.94 11.31 6.95
C TYR A 284 7.48 11.78 5.59
N TYR A 285 6.60 12.33 4.74
CA TYR A 285 6.94 12.85 3.43
C TYR A 285 6.28 14.23 3.20
N PRO A 286 7.00 15.26 2.68
CA PRO A 286 8.40 15.24 2.25
C PRO A 286 9.38 15.43 3.43
N ARG A 287 10.51 14.70 3.40
CA ARG A 287 11.63 14.86 4.36
C ARG A 287 12.89 15.51 3.76
N ILE A 288 13.04 15.47 2.43
CA ILE A 288 14.21 15.97 1.71
C ILE A 288 13.87 17.34 1.13
N GLN A 289 14.71 18.35 1.37
CA GLN A 289 14.43 19.74 1.03
C GLN A 289 14.16 19.98 -0.46
N GLN A 290 14.89 19.30 -1.35
CA GLN A 290 14.71 19.41 -2.81
C GLN A 290 13.31 18.94 -3.23
N PHE A 291 12.86 17.80 -2.70
CA PHE A 291 11.55 17.21 -3.00
C PHE A 291 10.40 18.00 -2.37
N GLY A 292 10.59 18.46 -1.12
CA GLY A 292 9.66 19.37 -0.45
C GLY A 292 9.44 20.64 -1.26
N SER A 293 10.52 21.29 -1.70
CA SER A 293 10.47 22.50 -2.53
C SER A 293 9.95 22.26 -3.96
N ALA A 294 9.97 21.02 -4.45
CA ALA A 294 9.37 20.65 -5.74
C ALA A 294 7.84 20.51 -5.62
N VAL A 295 7.33 19.84 -4.57
CA VAL A 295 5.90 19.74 -4.30
C VAL A 295 5.31 21.09 -3.88
N GLU A 296 6.00 21.86 -3.02
CA GLU A 296 5.58 23.20 -2.57
C GLU A 296 5.31 24.14 -3.76
N ARG A 297 6.29 24.26 -4.68
CA ARG A 297 6.13 25.05 -5.91
C ARG A 297 4.99 24.54 -6.80
N ARG A 298 4.78 23.23 -6.87
CA ARG A 298 3.72 22.64 -7.69
C ARG A 298 2.33 22.89 -7.11
N VAL A 299 2.15 22.81 -5.79
CA VAL A 299 0.86 23.08 -5.14
C VAL A 299 0.56 24.58 -5.08
N GLU A 300 1.56 25.45 -4.96
CA GLU A 300 1.36 26.90 -5.10
C GLU A 300 0.93 27.28 -6.54
N LYS A 301 1.55 26.68 -7.57
CA LYS A 301 1.07 26.84 -8.96
C LYS A 301 -0.35 26.30 -9.15
N LEU A 302 -0.68 25.16 -8.55
CA LEU A 302 -2.04 24.60 -8.60
C LEU A 302 -3.06 25.57 -7.96
N ARG A 303 -2.78 26.07 -6.75
CA ARG A 303 -3.61 27.07 -6.06
C ARG A 303 -3.93 28.25 -6.97
N GLN A 304 -2.92 28.82 -7.63
CA GLN A 304 -3.09 29.95 -8.55
C GLN A 304 -3.99 29.60 -9.74
N VAL A 305 -3.81 28.42 -10.35
CA VAL A 305 -4.59 27.96 -11.52
C VAL A 305 -6.03 27.59 -11.17
N GLU A 306 -6.29 27.11 -9.96
CA GLU A 306 -7.62 26.64 -9.52
C GLU A 306 -8.48 27.72 -8.86
N ARG A 307 -7.90 28.83 -8.39
CA ARG A 307 -8.59 29.96 -7.77
C ARG A 307 -9.81 30.48 -8.56
N GLU A 308 -9.68 30.50 -9.88
CA GLU A 308 -10.71 30.98 -10.81
C GLU A 308 -11.59 29.85 -11.38
N LYS A 309 -11.29 28.58 -11.05
CA LYS A 309 -11.92 27.40 -11.66
C LYS A 309 -12.65 26.51 -10.64
N ARG A 310 -11.94 26.09 -9.59
CA ARG A 310 -12.34 25.01 -8.67
C ARG A 310 -11.89 25.37 -7.24
N LYS A 311 -12.70 26.20 -6.58
CA LYS A 311 -12.42 26.78 -5.26
C LYS A 311 -12.19 25.74 -4.15
N ASP A 312 -12.73 24.53 -4.29
CA ASP A 312 -12.48 23.44 -3.35
C ASP A 312 -11.03 22.92 -3.45
N LEU A 313 -10.49 22.80 -4.67
CA LEU A 313 -9.10 22.43 -4.91
C LEU A 313 -8.15 23.55 -4.46
N GLU A 314 -8.51 24.82 -4.68
CA GLU A 314 -7.76 25.95 -4.11
C GLU A 314 -7.70 25.86 -2.58
N ALA A 315 -8.85 25.66 -1.91
CA ALA A 315 -8.91 25.53 -0.45
C ALA A 315 -8.10 24.34 0.07
N MET A 316 -8.12 23.20 -0.63
CA MET A 316 -7.28 22.04 -0.31
C MET A 316 -5.78 22.32 -0.52
N ALA A 317 -5.41 23.04 -1.58
CA ALA A 317 -4.03 23.44 -1.84
C ALA A 317 -3.51 24.42 -0.76
N ILE A 318 -4.30 25.43 -0.39
CA ILE A 318 -4.02 26.36 0.71
C ILE A 318 -3.82 25.61 2.03
N SER A 319 -4.73 24.68 2.34
CA SER A 319 -4.66 23.85 3.55
C SER A 319 -3.39 23.00 3.59
N TYR A 320 -3.05 22.32 2.48
CA TYR A 320 -1.80 21.55 2.37
C TYR A 320 -0.56 22.43 2.54
N LEU A 321 -0.47 23.57 1.86
CA LEU A 321 0.65 24.51 1.98
C LEU A 321 0.81 25.05 3.41
N GLY A 322 -0.31 25.36 4.09
CA GLY A 322 -0.31 25.79 5.49
C GLY A 322 0.21 24.71 6.46
N MET A 323 -0.10 23.44 6.20
CA MET A 323 0.44 22.31 6.97
C MET A 323 1.90 22.00 6.61
N LEU A 324 2.27 22.10 5.33
CA LEU A 324 3.63 21.83 4.83
C LEU A 324 4.65 22.79 5.44
N LYS A 325 4.30 24.08 5.57
CA LYS A 325 5.14 25.09 6.25
C LYS A 325 5.54 24.66 7.67
N LYS A 326 4.65 24.00 8.42
CA LYS A 326 4.92 23.49 9.78
C LYS A 326 5.89 22.30 9.83
N ARG A 327 6.11 21.61 8.69
CA ARG A 327 7.07 20.49 8.56
C ARG A 327 8.39 20.90 7.92
N LYS A 328 8.50 22.14 7.42
CA LYS A 328 9.69 22.64 6.71
C LYS A 328 10.95 22.72 7.58
N THR A 329 10.78 22.85 8.90
CA THR A 329 11.83 22.77 9.93
C THR A 329 12.41 21.37 10.11
N GLU A 330 11.71 20.33 9.67
CA GLU A 330 12.15 18.93 9.77
C GLU A 330 12.87 18.43 8.49
N TRP A 331 12.95 19.27 7.45
CA TRP A 331 13.58 18.91 6.19
C TRP A 331 15.10 18.84 6.32
N VAL A 332 15.70 17.87 5.64
CA VAL A 332 17.16 17.70 5.55
C VAL A 332 17.67 17.89 4.12
N PRO A 333 18.95 18.30 3.95
CA PRO A 333 19.67 18.20 2.68
C PRO A 333 19.69 16.76 2.13
N GLU A 334 19.95 16.60 0.84
CA GLU A 334 19.99 15.28 0.18
C GLU A 334 21.14 14.42 0.75
N GLU A 335 22.29 15.06 0.95
CA GLU A 335 23.54 14.52 1.48
C GLU A 335 23.40 14.07 2.95
N ALA A 336 22.54 14.75 3.70
CA ALA A 336 22.19 14.39 5.07
C ALA A 336 21.18 13.23 5.11
N PHE A 337 20.34 13.09 4.07
CA PHE A 337 19.38 11.99 3.94
C PHE A 337 20.04 10.67 3.50
N HIS A 338 21.02 10.73 2.60
CA HIS A 338 21.84 9.60 2.18
C HIS A 338 23.21 10.08 1.65
N LYS A 339 24.27 9.30 1.89
CA LYS A 339 25.62 9.62 1.41
C LYS A 339 25.76 9.20 -0.05
N LYS A 340 25.83 10.15 -0.98
CA LYS A 340 26.34 9.87 -2.33
C LYS A 340 27.82 9.50 -2.20
N GLU A 341 28.24 8.38 -2.79
CA GLU A 341 29.67 8.10 -2.97
C GLU A 341 30.28 9.26 -3.77
N LYS A 342 31.31 9.89 -3.20
CA LYS A 342 32.19 10.76 -3.99
C LYS A 342 32.99 9.83 -4.88
N VAL A 343 32.64 9.76 -6.17
CA VAL A 343 33.57 9.30 -7.19
C VAL A 343 34.69 10.32 -7.23
N GLU A 344 35.79 10.01 -6.53
CA GLU A 344 37.00 10.82 -6.60
C GLU A 344 37.49 10.80 -8.05
N LYS A 345 37.58 11.98 -8.66
CA LYS A 345 38.31 12.14 -9.92
C LYS A 345 39.79 12.04 -9.59
N SER A 346 40.31 10.81 -9.53
CA SER A 346 41.74 10.56 -9.62
C SER A 346 42.23 11.03 -10.99
N ASP A 347 42.97 12.14 -11.03
CA ASP A 347 43.72 12.52 -12.23
C ASP A 347 44.85 11.50 -12.45
N ALA A 348 44.55 10.50 -13.27
CA ALA A 348 45.48 9.46 -13.71
C ALA A 348 45.17 9.13 -15.18
N THR A 349 46.17 9.27 -16.04
CA THR A 349 46.05 9.06 -17.48
C THR A 349 46.06 7.57 -17.86
N ASN A 350 45.38 7.26 -18.98
CA ASN A 350 45.38 5.98 -19.72
C ASN A 350 44.73 4.73 -19.06
N GLY A 351 43.65 4.22 -19.69
CA GLY A 351 43.34 2.77 -19.64
C GLY A 351 41.87 2.35 -19.54
N GLY A 352 41.19 2.11 -20.68
CA GLY A 352 40.10 1.12 -20.81
C GLY A 352 38.72 1.39 -20.14
N PRO A 353 37.63 1.61 -20.91
CA PRO A 353 36.33 1.97 -20.33
C PRO A 353 35.40 0.75 -20.05
N HIS A 354 35.38 0.17 -18.84
CA HIS A 354 34.32 -0.81 -18.50
C HIS A 354 33.92 -1.02 -17.01
N ALA A 355 33.77 0.05 -16.20
CA ALA A 355 33.41 -0.08 -14.77
C ALA A 355 32.08 0.57 -14.30
N ALA A 356 31.43 1.44 -15.09
CA ALA A 356 30.41 2.38 -14.58
C ALA A 356 28.92 1.97 -14.76
N ALA A 357 28.61 0.74 -15.18
CA ALA A 357 27.25 0.35 -15.61
C ALA A 357 26.51 -0.66 -14.70
N ALA A 358 27.17 -1.22 -13.68
CA ALA A 358 26.67 -2.42 -12.99
C ALA A 358 25.45 -2.19 -12.06
N VAL A 359 25.40 -1.06 -11.34
CA VAL A 359 24.47 -0.89 -10.20
C VAL A 359 23.01 -0.63 -10.62
N THR A 360 22.78 -0.10 -11.83
CA THR A 360 21.42 0.26 -12.30
C THR A 360 20.77 -0.82 -13.19
N ALA A 361 21.52 -1.83 -13.62
CA ALA A 361 21.04 -2.83 -14.59
C ALA A 361 20.17 -3.95 -13.96
N SER A 362 20.49 -4.39 -12.76
CA SER A 362 20.02 -5.66 -12.17
C SER A 362 18.51 -5.72 -11.84
N ILE A 363 17.78 -4.61 -11.91
CA ILE A 363 16.34 -4.55 -11.65
C ILE A 363 15.50 -4.66 -12.95
N ARG A 364 16.13 -4.56 -14.14
CA ARG A 364 15.41 -4.57 -15.44
C ARG A 364 15.33 -5.93 -16.14
N ARG A 365 16.08 -6.95 -15.72
CA ARG A 365 16.05 -8.31 -16.30
C ARG A 365 15.11 -9.28 -15.55
N ALA A 366 13.87 -8.86 -15.33
CA ALA A 366 12.80 -9.70 -14.78
C ALA A 366 11.42 -9.21 -15.28
N GLY A 367 11.06 -9.55 -16.52
CA GLY A 367 9.75 -9.21 -17.09
C GLY A 367 9.76 -8.81 -18.58
N SER A 368 10.19 -9.71 -19.47
CA SER A 368 9.83 -9.70 -20.91
C SER A 368 10.27 -10.99 -21.59
N THR A 369 9.31 -11.75 -22.13
CA THR A 369 9.51 -12.90 -23.04
C THR A 369 8.25 -13.09 -23.89
N ALA A 370 8.42 -13.60 -25.12
CA ALA A 370 7.47 -13.58 -26.24
C ALA A 370 7.23 -12.17 -26.84
N ASN A 371 7.13 -12.00 -28.17
CA ASN A 371 6.98 -13.01 -29.24
C ASN A 371 8.26 -13.23 -30.09
N PRO A 372 8.34 -14.32 -30.89
CA PRO A 372 9.56 -14.73 -31.61
C PRO A 372 9.59 -14.33 -33.10
N GLY A 373 10.76 -14.51 -33.74
CA GLY A 373 10.82 -14.94 -35.14
C GLY A 373 11.51 -14.02 -36.16
N LYS A 374 12.85 -14.08 -36.25
CA LYS A 374 13.54 -14.37 -37.53
C LYS A 374 15.02 -14.70 -37.33
N ALA A 375 15.51 -15.62 -38.15
CA ALA A 375 16.91 -16.00 -38.35
C ALA A 375 17.26 -15.73 -39.84
N PRO A 376 18.55 -15.71 -40.24
CA PRO A 376 19.05 -14.64 -41.11
C PRO A 376 19.53 -15.07 -42.51
N GLY A 377 19.79 -14.09 -43.39
CA GLY A 377 20.68 -14.28 -44.54
C GLY A 377 20.43 -13.37 -45.76
N ALA A 378 21.51 -13.13 -46.51
CA ALA A 378 21.61 -12.46 -47.82
C ALA A 378 21.44 -10.93 -47.89
N SER A 379 22.27 -10.32 -48.75
CA SER A 379 22.43 -8.87 -48.97
C SER A 379 22.14 -8.51 -50.45
N PRO A 380 22.58 -7.39 -51.05
CA PRO A 380 21.64 -6.30 -51.36
C PRO A 380 21.58 -5.92 -52.86
N SER A 381 20.60 -5.10 -53.25
CA SER A 381 20.73 -4.28 -54.46
C SER A 381 19.96 -2.96 -54.39
N ARG A 382 20.34 -2.08 -55.31
CA ARG A 382 19.83 -0.73 -55.62
C ARG A 382 18.33 -0.79 -56.01
N ALA A 383 17.56 0.30 -56.01
CA ALA A 383 17.96 1.67 -56.33
C ALA A 383 17.05 2.76 -55.74
N ALA A 384 17.52 4.02 -55.87
CA ALA A 384 16.80 5.22 -56.34
C ALA A 384 15.31 5.43 -56.02
N GLU A 385 14.82 6.63 -55.73
CA GLU A 385 15.41 7.90 -55.27
C GLU A 385 14.25 8.93 -55.22
N GLN A 386 14.33 9.95 -54.35
CA GLN A 386 13.54 11.19 -54.47
C GLN A 386 11.99 11.01 -54.32
N GLN A 387 11.18 12.01 -53.93
CA GLN A 387 11.45 13.34 -53.37
C GLN A 387 10.33 13.73 -52.37
N GLN A 388 10.56 14.77 -51.57
CA GLN A 388 9.53 15.39 -50.71
C GLN A 388 8.93 16.63 -51.39
N GLN A 389 7.89 17.22 -50.76
CA GLN A 389 7.19 18.47 -51.15
C GLN A 389 6.22 18.26 -52.33
N GLN A 390 5.12 19.00 -52.51
CA GLN A 390 4.55 20.19 -51.83
C GLN A 390 3.12 19.85 -51.36
N GLN A 391 2.58 20.29 -50.21
CA GLN A 391 2.28 21.64 -49.71
C GLN A 391 1.06 22.34 -50.37
N GLN A 392 -0.08 22.29 -49.67
CA GLN A 392 -1.18 23.27 -49.59
C GLN A 392 -1.76 23.96 -50.85
N GLN A 393 -3.04 23.68 -51.14
CA GLN A 393 -4.05 24.74 -51.37
C GLN A 393 -5.51 24.27 -51.19
N GLN A 394 -6.36 25.21 -50.74
CA GLN A 394 -7.83 25.25 -50.80
C GLN A 394 -8.22 26.36 -51.84
N PRO A 395 -9.48 26.53 -52.33
CA PRO A 395 -10.75 26.34 -51.61
C PRO A 395 -12.01 25.89 -52.41
N ASP A 396 -13.15 25.88 -51.71
CA ASP A 396 -14.56 26.10 -52.13
C ASP A 396 -15.09 25.74 -53.54
N ALA A 397 -16.12 24.88 -53.59
CA ALA A 397 -17.54 25.32 -53.67
C ALA A 397 -18.53 24.21 -54.14
N LYS A 398 -19.77 24.24 -53.61
CA LYS A 398 -21.10 23.83 -54.18
C LYS A 398 -21.11 22.79 -55.34
N ARG A 399 -21.96 21.75 -55.35
CA ARG A 399 -23.44 21.76 -55.13
C ARG A 399 -24.03 20.31 -55.12
N ARG A 400 -25.23 20.14 -54.53
CA ARG A 400 -26.33 19.13 -54.76
C ARG A 400 -26.08 17.94 -55.74
N ARG A 401 -26.62 16.72 -55.55
CA ARG A 401 -27.83 16.27 -54.79
C ARG A 401 -27.86 14.71 -54.64
N THR A 402 -28.75 14.19 -53.77
CA THR A 402 -29.40 12.83 -53.80
C THR A 402 -28.52 11.56 -53.71
N GLU A 403 -28.91 10.47 -53.03
CA GLU A 403 -30.07 10.19 -52.15
C GLU A 403 -29.82 8.95 -51.26
N HIS A 404 -30.36 8.95 -50.03
CA HIS A 404 -31.17 7.85 -49.46
C HIS A 404 -31.76 8.23 -48.08
N GLN A 405 -32.81 7.54 -47.65
CA GLN A 405 -33.62 7.85 -46.46
C GLN A 405 -32.84 7.67 -45.13
N HIS A 406 -33.12 8.37 -44.02
CA HIS A 406 -34.39 8.50 -43.28
C HIS A 406 -34.94 7.13 -42.80
N GLN A 407 -35.47 6.96 -41.59
CA GLN A 407 -35.72 7.91 -40.49
C GLN A 407 -35.65 7.17 -39.13
N ARG A 408 -35.37 7.89 -38.03
CA ARG A 408 -35.55 7.39 -36.65
C ARG A 408 -36.85 7.96 -36.09
N SER A 409 -37.74 7.08 -35.64
CA SER A 409 -38.94 7.41 -34.85
C SER A 409 -39.08 6.40 -33.69
N ALA A 410 -39.96 6.69 -32.72
CA ALA A 410 -39.93 6.12 -31.38
C ALA A 410 -41.15 5.22 -31.03
N ALA A 411 -41.28 4.91 -29.73
CA ALA A 411 -42.37 4.21 -29.02
C ALA A 411 -42.30 2.66 -28.96
N ALA A 412 -43.07 2.12 -28.00
CA ALA A 412 -43.09 0.72 -27.56
C ALA A 412 -44.30 -0.06 -28.14
N PRO A 413 -44.45 -1.34 -27.77
CA PRO A 413 -45.70 -1.73 -27.08
C PRO A 413 -45.47 -2.70 -25.89
N ALA A 414 -46.56 -3.14 -25.23
CA ALA A 414 -46.53 -3.92 -23.98
C ALA A 414 -47.68 -4.95 -23.85
N ALA A 415 -47.47 -5.97 -22.99
CA ALA A 415 -48.40 -6.98 -22.46
C ALA A 415 -47.62 -7.87 -21.45
N SER A 416 -48.16 -8.64 -20.50
CA SER A 416 -49.37 -8.64 -19.64
C SER A 416 -49.10 -9.68 -18.50
N ALA A 417 -49.83 -9.89 -17.39
CA ALA A 417 -51.11 -9.40 -16.87
C ALA A 417 -51.04 -9.34 -15.30
N ALA A 418 -52.13 -9.64 -14.57
CA ALA A 418 -52.18 -9.78 -13.10
C ALA A 418 -53.19 -10.87 -12.66
N PRO A 419 -53.15 -11.33 -11.39
CA PRO A 419 -54.18 -10.93 -10.39
C PRO A 419 -53.56 -10.56 -9.00
N THR A 420 -53.80 -9.38 -8.40
CA THR A 420 -54.97 -8.90 -7.59
C THR A 420 -55.13 -9.43 -6.15
N SER A 421 -54.66 -8.62 -5.17
CA SER A 421 -55.24 -8.32 -3.83
C SER A 421 -54.41 -7.15 -3.24
N SER A 422 -54.92 -6.01 -2.77
CA SER A 422 -55.86 -5.72 -1.66
C SER A 422 -55.34 -6.23 -0.30
N GLU A 423 -55.10 -5.41 0.73
CA GLU A 423 -55.66 -4.09 1.06
C GLU A 423 -54.68 -3.04 1.65
N THR A 424 -55.21 -1.82 1.78
CA THR A 424 -54.82 -0.63 2.56
C THR A 424 -54.46 -0.90 4.05
N THR A 425 -53.86 0.02 4.84
CA THR A 425 -54.06 1.49 4.91
C THR A 425 -52.88 2.26 5.56
N SER A 426 -52.91 3.60 5.49
CA SER A 426 -52.03 4.61 6.15
C SER A 426 -51.76 4.40 7.66
N GLY A 427 -50.62 4.78 8.25
CA GLY A 427 -50.23 6.18 8.62
C GLY A 427 -50.40 6.42 10.15
N SER A 428 -49.85 7.41 10.86
CA SER A 428 -48.97 8.56 10.53
C SER A 428 -48.34 9.16 11.82
N LYS A 429 -47.09 9.67 11.75
CA LYS A 429 -46.44 10.77 12.52
C LYS A 429 -46.67 11.00 14.06
N ARG A 430 -45.51 11.18 14.75
CA ARG A 430 -45.13 12.27 15.72
C ARG A 430 -45.35 12.13 17.25
N SER A 431 -44.67 13.04 17.97
CA SER A 431 -44.50 13.26 19.44
C SER A 431 -43.79 12.13 20.20
N ALA A 432 -42.78 12.31 21.08
CA ALA A 432 -42.10 13.46 21.72
C ALA A 432 -42.72 14.07 23.00
N ALA A 433 -41.86 14.13 24.03
CA ALA A 433 -41.94 14.83 25.32
C ALA A 433 -42.96 14.33 26.40
N ALA A 434 -42.41 13.93 27.54
CA ALA A 434 -42.96 14.18 28.88
C ALA A 434 -41.83 14.04 29.93
N ALA A 435 -41.89 14.80 31.03
CA ALA A 435 -41.00 14.65 32.17
C ALA A 435 -41.73 15.01 33.48
N ALA A 436 -41.76 14.07 34.42
CA ALA A 436 -42.10 14.21 35.84
C ALA A 436 -41.47 12.99 36.55
N ALA A 437 -40.71 13.09 37.64
CA ALA A 437 -40.93 13.80 38.91
C ALA A 437 -41.94 13.08 39.81
N SER A 438 -41.42 12.23 40.70
CA SER A 438 -42.09 11.73 41.90
C SER A 438 -41.06 11.54 43.02
N GLY A 439 -41.47 11.77 44.26
CA GLY A 439 -40.64 11.65 45.45
C GLY A 439 -41.46 11.97 46.70
N SER A 440 -41.13 11.32 47.83
CA SER A 440 -41.90 11.26 49.09
C SER A 440 -43.33 10.68 48.96
N GLY A 441 -43.86 9.95 49.94
CA GLY A 441 -43.25 9.45 51.19
C GLY A 441 -44.31 8.87 52.14
N GLU A 442 -43.88 7.99 53.06
CA GLU A 442 -44.69 7.41 54.16
C GLU A 442 -45.91 6.54 53.71
N ALA A 443 -46.47 5.62 54.51
CA ALA A 443 -46.42 5.41 55.96
C ALA A 443 -46.27 3.91 56.35
N ALA A 444 -46.37 3.62 57.65
CA ALA A 444 -45.96 2.35 58.27
C ALA A 444 -47.04 1.26 58.37
N SER A 445 -46.60 0.00 58.34
CA SER A 445 -46.90 -1.06 59.32
C SER A 445 -45.86 -2.18 59.21
#